data_AF-A0A357K6X4-F1
#
_entry.id   AF-A0A357K6X4-F1
#
_cell.length_a   1.000
_cell.length_b   1.000
_cell.length_c   1.000
_cell.angle_alpha   90.00
_cell.angle_beta   90.00
_cell.angle_gamma   90.00
#
_symmetry.space_group_name_H-M   'P 1'
#
loop_
_entity.id
_entity.type
_entity.pdbx_description
1 polymer ?
#
loop_
_entity_poly.entity_id
_entity_poly.type
_entity_poly.pdbx_seq_one_letter_code
_entity_poly.pdbx_strand_id
1 'polypeptide(L)'
;MIYHAQAVVRAAKRALVVVDLPFGTYQGNSKEALNSAIRIMKESGAHAVKLEGGREVRESIERILSAGIPVMGHLGLTPQSIYKFGTYTVRAKEEEEALRLKEDAQMLADIGCFSIVFEKIPATLAGEVTAVVDCPTIGIGAGPDCDGQVLVLHDMLGITQAFSPRFLRRYSDMGDQMFRAIRQYVSDVRALDFPNDSEQY
;
A
#
# COMPACT_ATOMS: atom_id res chain seq x y z
N MET A 1 3.88 -2.04 -12.07
CA MET A 1 3.45 -3.10 -11.11
C MET A 1 4.06 -4.46 -11.43
N ILE A 2 3.80 -5.05 -12.61
CA ILE A 2 4.27 -6.41 -12.96
C ILE A 2 5.78 -6.61 -12.76
N TYR A 3 6.62 -5.71 -13.28
CA TYR A 3 8.08 -5.80 -13.14
C TYR A 3 8.54 -5.91 -11.67
N HIS A 4 8.03 -5.04 -10.79
CA HIS A 4 8.37 -5.07 -9.37
C HIS A 4 7.80 -6.31 -8.67
N ALA A 5 6.57 -6.70 -9.02
CA ALA A 5 5.95 -7.90 -8.48
C ALA A 5 6.77 -9.16 -8.82
N GLN A 6 7.27 -9.29 -10.05
CA GLN A 6 8.16 -10.40 -10.43
C GLN A 6 9.44 -10.44 -9.58
N ALA A 7 10.02 -9.28 -9.27
CA ALA A 7 11.20 -9.22 -8.39
C ALA A 7 10.89 -9.73 -6.98
N VAL A 8 9.74 -9.36 -6.42
CA VAL A 8 9.29 -9.81 -5.10
C VAL A 8 8.94 -11.30 -5.12
N VAL A 9 8.14 -11.76 -6.10
CA VAL A 9 7.67 -13.16 -6.20
C VAL A 9 8.84 -14.14 -6.32
N ARG A 10 9.92 -13.79 -7.04
CA ARG A 10 11.13 -14.65 -7.11
C ARG A 10 11.76 -14.90 -5.74
N ALA A 11 11.73 -13.90 -4.86
CA ALA A 11 12.35 -13.96 -3.53
C ALA A 11 11.39 -14.51 -2.46
N ALA A 12 10.10 -14.20 -2.54
CA ALA A 12 9.11 -14.62 -1.56
C ALA A 12 8.94 -16.15 -1.52
N LYS A 13 9.04 -16.74 -0.33
CA LYS A 13 8.86 -18.20 -0.12
C LYS A 13 7.59 -18.56 0.65
N ARG A 14 7.14 -17.67 1.55
CA ARG A 14 5.97 -17.90 2.41
C ARG A 14 4.99 -16.73 2.44
N ALA A 15 5.48 -15.51 2.18
CA ALA A 15 4.65 -14.31 2.27
C ALA A 15 3.58 -14.28 1.16
N LEU A 16 2.38 -13.80 1.50
CA LEU A 16 1.35 -13.46 0.52
C LEU A 16 1.81 -12.22 -0.26
N VAL A 17 1.91 -12.31 -1.59
CA VAL A 17 2.27 -11.18 -2.44
C VAL A 17 0.99 -10.60 -3.04
N VAL A 18 0.62 -9.40 -2.58
CA VAL A 18 -0.51 -8.61 -3.07
C VAL A 18 0.02 -7.50 -3.98
N VAL A 19 -0.59 -7.31 -5.15
CA VAL A 19 -0.16 -6.31 -6.13
C VAL A 19 -1.27 -5.31 -6.40
N ASP A 20 -0.96 -4.03 -6.30
CA ASP A 20 -1.91 -2.98 -6.66
C ASP A 20 -2.26 -2.99 -8.15
N LEU A 21 -3.55 -2.80 -8.44
CA LEU A 21 -4.01 -2.34 -9.74
C LEU A 21 -3.81 -0.82 -9.84
N PRO A 22 -3.03 -0.33 -10.81
CA PRO A 22 -2.79 1.11 -10.98
C PRO A 22 -4.04 1.89 -11.35
N PHE A 23 -3.99 3.20 -11.11
CA PHE A 23 -5.00 4.13 -11.62
C PHE A 23 -5.19 3.97 -13.14
N GLY A 24 -6.45 4.00 -13.57
CA GLY A 24 -6.87 3.87 -14.96
C GLY A 24 -6.98 2.42 -15.43
N THR A 25 -6.67 1.42 -14.60
CA THR A 25 -6.66 0.01 -15.02
C THR A 25 -7.86 -0.79 -14.53
N TYR A 26 -8.70 -0.21 -13.67
CA TYR A 26 -9.87 -0.88 -13.11
C TYR A 26 -11.09 0.03 -12.86
N GLN A 27 -10.90 1.35 -12.84
CA GLN A 27 -11.99 2.31 -12.63
C GLN A 27 -12.88 2.40 -13.88
N GLY A 28 -14.19 2.41 -13.70
CA GLY A 28 -15.17 2.72 -14.76
C GLY A 28 -15.42 1.64 -15.82
N ASN A 29 -14.60 0.58 -15.89
CA ASN A 29 -14.81 -0.53 -16.82
C ASN A 29 -14.42 -1.88 -16.20
N SER A 30 -15.42 -2.68 -15.83
CA SER A 30 -15.23 -3.98 -15.16
C SER A 30 -14.51 -5.02 -16.05
N LYS A 31 -14.66 -4.92 -17.38
CA LYS A 31 -13.95 -5.81 -18.32
C LYS A 31 -12.46 -5.47 -18.37
N GLU A 32 -12.12 -4.19 -18.37
CA GLU A 32 -10.74 -3.73 -18.31
C GLU A 32 -10.09 -4.10 -16.96
N ALA A 33 -10.83 -3.91 -15.86
CA ALA A 33 -10.40 -4.35 -14.53
C ALA A 33 -10.00 -5.84 -14.50
N LEU A 34 -10.85 -6.70 -15.07
CA LEU A 34 -10.57 -8.13 -15.17
C LEU A 34 -9.34 -8.43 -16.03
N ASN A 35 -9.23 -7.81 -17.21
CA ASN A 35 -8.07 -8.00 -18.09
C ASN A 35 -6.76 -7.58 -17.41
N SER A 36 -6.77 -6.44 -16.73
CA SER A 36 -5.62 -5.92 -15.97
C SER A 36 -5.25 -6.85 -14.81
N ALA A 37 -6.24 -7.34 -14.04
CA ALA A 37 -6.03 -8.28 -12.95
C ALA A 37 -5.43 -9.60 -13.46
N ILE A 38 -6.01 -10.21 -14.50
CA ILE A 38 -5.50 -11.44 -15.12
C ILE A 38 -4.05 -11.25 -15.57
N ARG A 39 -3.76 -10.11 -16.21
CA ARG A 39 -2.41 -9.80 -16.70
C ARG A 39 -1.41 -9.71 -15.55
N ILE A 40 -1.76 -9.02 -14.46
CA ILE A 40 -0.94 -8.97 -13.25
C ILE A 40 -0.69 -10.37 -12.71
N MET A 41 -1.73 -11.17 -12.53
CA MET A 41 -1.60 -12.52 -11.96
C MET A 41 -0.72 -13.43 -12.83
N LYS A 42 -0.98 -13.48 -14.14
CA LYS A 42 -0.25 -14.36 -15.07
C LYS A 42 1.21 -13.95 -15.26
N GLU A 43 1.48 -12.65 -15.41
CA GLU A 43 2.83 -12.19 -15.72
C GLU A 43 3.71 -12.06 -14.46
N SER A 44 3.13 -11.81 -13.28
CA SER A 44 3.92 -11.63 -12.06
C SER A 44 4.03 -12.86 -11.17
N GLY A 45 3.05 -13.77 -11.20
CA GLY A 45 2.93 -14.86 -10.23
C GLY A 45 2.51 -14.41 -8.83
N ALA A 46 1.95 -13.19 -8.71
CA ALA A 46 1.37 -12.72 -7.46
C ALA A 46 0.18 -13.58 -7.00
N HIS A 47 -0.20 -13.45 -5.73
CA HIS A 47 -1.25 -14.26 -5.12
C HIS A 47 -2.60 -13.54 -5.04
N ALA A 48 -2.60 -12.21 -5.10
CA ALA A 48 -3.79 -11.38 -5.01
C ALA A 48 -3.57 -9.99 -5.63
N VAL A 49 -4.67 -9.27 -5.86
CA VAL A 49 -4.66 -7.86 -6.27
C VAL A 49 -5.26 -6.94 -5.21
N LYS A 50 -4.82 -5.68 -5.15
CA LYS A 50 -5.42 -4.62 -4.33
C LYS A 50 -6.02 -3.53 -5.22
N LEU A 51 -7.22 -3.05 -4.87
CA LEU A 51 -7.93 -1.98 -5.58
C LEU A 51 -8.38 -0.91 -4.58
N GLU A 52 -8.32 0.35 -4.99
CA GLU A 52 -8.84 1.48 -4.23
C GLU A 52 -10.28 1.81 -4.62
N GLY A 53 -11.14 2.04 -3.63
CA GLY A 53 -12.51 2.50 -3.81
C GLY A 53 -13.55 1.60 -3.13
N GLY A 54 -14.75 2.16 -2.93
CA GLY A 54 -15.90 1.48 -2.36
C GLY A 54 -16.91 1.07 -3.42
N ARG A 55 -18.18 1.44 -3.22
CA ARG A 55 -19.29 1.09 -4.12
C ARG A 55 -19.06 1.47 -5.59
N GLU A 56 -18.29 2.52 -5.86
CA GLU A 56 -18.00 3.01 -7.21
C GLU A 56 -17.17 2.04 -8.06
N VAL A 57 -16.45 1.11 -7.44
CA VAL A 57 -15.63 0.08 -8.11
C VAL A 57 -16.15 -1.34 -7.87
N ARG A 58 -17.33 -1.47 -7.26
CA ARG A 58 -17.97 -2.76 -6.94
C ARG A 58 -18.04 -3.69 -8.15
N GLU A 59 -18.53 -3.20 -9.30
CA GLU A 59 -18.68 -4.01 -10.51
C GLU A 59 -17.33 -4.58 -10.98
N SER A 60 -16.26 -3.79 -10.87
CA SER A 60 -14.91 -4.23 -11.21
C SER A 60 -14.42 -5.32 -10.26
N ILE A 61 -14.66 -5.18 -8.95
CA ILE A 61 -14.26 -6.16 -7.93
C ILE A 61 -15.03 -7.47 -8.13
N GLU A 62 -16.35 -7.43 -8.25
CA GLU A 62 -17.19 -8.62 -8.48
C GLU A 62 -16.75 -9.36 -9.75
N ARG A 63 -16.41 -8.63 -10.82
CA ARG A 63 -15.92 -9.25 -12.07
C ARG A 63 -14.56 -9.92 -11.87
N ILE A 64 -13.64 -9.32 -11.12
CA ILE A 64 -12.33 -9.93 -10.81
C ILE A 64 -12.50 -11.18 -9.94
N LEU A 65 -13.35 -11.10 -8.91
CA LEU A 65 -13.66 -12.22 -8.02
C LEU A 65 -14.29 -13.40 -8.78
N SER A 66 -15.15 -13.13 -9.77
CA SER A 66 -15.76 -14.18 -10.62
C SER A 66 -14.74 -15.01 -11.42
N ALA A 67 -13.52 -14.50 -11.60
CA ALA A 67 -12.42 -15.21 -12.24
C ALA A 67 -11.52 -15.97 -11.24
N GLY A 68 -11.88 -15.99 -9.96
CA GLY A 68 -11.13 -16.66 -8.90
C GLY A 68 -9.88 -15.92 -8.43
N ILE A 69 -9.74 -14.63 -8.75
CA ILE A 69 -8.60 -13.80 -8.33
C ILE A 69 -8.91 -13.21 -6.94
N PRO A 70 -8.10 -13.46 -5.90
CA PRO A 70 -8.31 -12.86 -4.58
C PRO A 70 -8.12 -11.34 -4.61
N VAL A 71 -9.06 -10.62 -4.00
CA VAL A 71 -9.07 -9.14 -3.97
C VAL A 71 -8.94 -8.64 -2.53
N MET A 72 -7.99 -7.73 -2.33
CA MET A 72 -7.89 -6.87 -1.15
C MET A 72 -8.50 -5.50 -1.48
N GLY A 73 -9.49 -5.06 -0.71
CA GLY A 73 -10.05 -3.71 -0.84
C GLY A 73 -9.16 -2.65 -0.21
N HIS A 74 -9.39 -1.37 -0.55
CA HIS A 74 -8.72 -0.24 0.08
C HIS A 74 -9.68 0.94 0.19
N LEU A 75 -9.98 1.33 1.44
CA LEU A 75 -10.87 2.44 1.81
C LEU A 75 -10.15 3.50 2.66
N GLY A 76 -10.80 4.64 2.83
CA GLY A 76 -10.25 5.80 3.52
C GLY A 76 -9.61 6.78 2.54
N LEU A 77 -8.37 7.20 2.81
CA LEU A 77 -7.60 7.98 1.86
C LEU A 77 -7.06 7.07 0.76
N THR A 78 -7.70 7.08 -0.41
CA THR A 78 -7.23 6.37 -1.60
C THR A 78 -6.37 7.30 -2.48
N PRO A 79 -5.03 7.14 -2.51
CA PRO A 79 -4.13 8.09 -3.17
C PRO A 79 -4.38 8.27 -4.68
N GLN A 80 -4.90 7.27 -5.37
CA GLN A 80 -5.24 7.37 -6.81
C GLN A 80 -6.35 8.40 -7.08
N SER A 81 -7.15 8.73 -6.05
CA SER A 81 -8.21 9.73 -6.11
C SER A 81 -7.78 11.10 -5.56
N ILE A 82 -6.48 11.38 -5.46
CA ILE A 82 -5.98 12.62 -4.84
C ILE A 82 -6.56 13.90 -5.46
N TYR A 83 -6.76 13.96 -6.78
CA TYR A 83 -7.35 15.12 -7.44
C TYR A 83 -8.85 15.29 -7.15
N LYS A 84 -9.56 14.19 -6.86
CA LYS A 84 -10.96 14.23 -6.41
C LYS A 84 -11.05 14.76 -4.97
N PHE A 85 -10.04 14.45 -4.15
CA PHE A 85 -10.03 14.82 -2.73
C PHE A 85 -9.30 16.13 -2.42
N GLY A 86 -8.48 16.62 -3.34
CA GLY A 86 -7.71 17.86 -3.23
C GLY A 86 -6.54 17.82 -2.24
N THR A 87 -6.54 16.93 -1.25
CA THR A 87 -5.50 16.86 -0.21
C THR A 87 -5.30 15.44 0.33
N TYR A 88 -4.14 15.19 0.93
CA TYR A 88 -3.87 13.97 1.70
C TYR A 88 -4.44 14.05 3.13
N THR A 89 -5.56 14.73 3.38
CA THR A 89 -6.07 14.88 4.76
C THR A 89 -6.75 13.60 5.26
N VAL A 90 -6.89 13.49 6.58
CA VAL A 90 -7.59 12.38 7.24
C VAL A 90 -9.04 12.34 6.75
N ARG A 91 -9.52 11.14 6.42
CA ARG A 91 -10.86 10.89 5.87
C ARG A 91 -11.82 10.37 6.92
N ALA A 92 -13.12 10.42 6.62
CA ALA A 92 -14.19 9.91 7.46
C ALA A 92 -14.25 10.56 8.86
N LYS A 93 -14.05 11.89 8.89
CA LYS A 93 -14.22 12.70 10.11
C LYS A 93 -15.68 13.07 10.36
N GLU A 94 -16.39 13.35 9.28
CA GLU A 94 -17.81 13.70 9.33
C GLU A 94 -18.65 12.43 9.37
N GLU A 95 -19.78 12.48 10.07
CA GLU A 95 -20.66 11.33 10.31
C GLU A 95 -21.12 10.65 9.02
N GLU A 96 -21.46 11.44 7.99
CA GLU A 96 -21.89 10.92 6.69
C GLU A 96 -20.76 10.14 5.98
N GLU A 97 -19.54 10.64 6.04
CA GLU A 97 -18.40 9.98 5.42
C GLU A 97 -17.99 8.72 6.19
N ALA A 98 -18.10 8.75 7.53
CA ALA A 98 -17.92 7.58 8.37
C ALA A 98 -18.97 6.49 8.08
N LEU A 99 -20.25 6.86 7.92
CA LEU A 99 -21.30 5.93 7.56
C LEU A 99 -21.06 5.30 6.19
N ARG A 100 -20.68 6.11 5.19
CA ARG A 100 -20.33 5.60 3.84
C ARG A 100 -19.17 4.61 3.89
N LEU A 101 -18.13 4.89 4.70
CA LEU A 101 -17.01 3.97 4.87
C LEU A 101 -17.44 2.65 5.49
N LYS A 102 -18.32 2.67 6.51
CA LYS A 102 -18.90 1.45 7.11
C LYS A 102 -19.66 0.62 6.06
N GLU A 103 -20.54 1.27 5.30
CA GLU A 103 -21.31 0.62 4.23
C GLU A 103 -20.41 0.03 3.15
N ASP A 104 -19.40 0.77 2.70
CA ASP A 104 -18.47 0.30 1.69
C ASP A 104 -17.60 -0.84 2.22
N ALA A 105 -17.16 -0.80 3.48
CA ALA A 105 -16.39 -1.88 4.10
C ALA A 105 -17.20 -3.17 4.21
N GLN A 106 -18.45 -3.07 4.69
CA GLN A 106 -19.36 -4.20 4.73
C GLN A 106 -19.61 -4.77 3.34
N MET A 107 -19.89 -3.90 2.36
CA MET A 107 -20.11 -4.32 0.98
C MET A 107 -18.90 -5.05 0.40
N LEU A 108 -17.67 -4.56 0.63
CA LEU A 108 -16.45 -5.23 0.18
C LEU A 108 -16.28 -6.61 0.82
N ALA A 109 -16.57 -6.73 2.12
CA ALA A 109 -16.55 -8.03 2.80
C ALA A 109 -17.60 -8.99 2.21
N ASP A 110 -18.85 -8.51 2.06
CA ASP A 110 -19.99 -9.29 1.55
C ASP A 110 -19.76 -9.84 0.13
N ILE A 111 -19.15 -9.04 -0.76
CA ILE A 111 -18.88 -9.49 -2.13
C ILE A 111 -17.70 -10.47 -2.21
N GLY A 112 -16.90 -10.60 -1.14
CA GLY A 112 -15.82 -11.59 -1.04
C GLY A 112 -14.40 -11.04 -1.13
N CYS A 113 -14.17 -9.75 -0.85
CA CYS A 113 -12.81 -9.28 -0.59
C CYS A 113 -12.23 -10.01 0.62
N PHE A 114 -11.03 -10.59 0.48
CA PHE A 114 -10.44 -11.38 1.57
C PHE A 114 -9.83 -10.51 2.68
N SER A 115 -9.63 -9.21 2.43
CA SER A 115 -9.09 -8.25 3.38
C SER A 115 -9.34 -6.82 2.90
N ILE A 116 -9.31 -5.84 3.80
CA ILE A 116 -9.49 -4.42 3.49
C ILE A 116 -8.38 -3.58 4.14
N VAL A 117 -7.74 -2.71 3.36
CA VAL A 117 -6.84 -1.68 3.89
C VAL A 117 -7.65 -0.46 4.30
N PHE A 118 -7.37 0.07 5.50
CA PHE A 118 -7.83 1.38 5.95
C PHE A 118 -6.67 2.36 6.02
N GLU A 119 -6.71 3.38 5.16
CA GLU A 119 -5.70 4.43 5.12
C GLU A 119 -6.23 5.74 5.70
N LYS A 120 -5.55 6.23 6.74
CA LYS A 120 -5.71 7.59 7.27
C LYS A 120 -7.16 7.96 7.65
N ILE A 121 -7.80 7.12 8.46
CA ILE A 121 -9.13 7.32 9.05
C ILE A 121 -9.05 7.41 10.59
N PRO A 122 -10.07 7.94 11.30
CA PRO A 122 -10.11 7.92 12.76
C PRO A 122 -9.94 6.50 13.32
N ALA A 123 -9.11 6.38 14.36
CA ALA A 123 -8.81 5.08 14.98
C ALA A 123 -10.06 4.41 15.57
N THR A 124 -10.96 5.18 16.18
CA THR A 124 -12.23 4.68 16.71
C THR A 124 -13.10 4.08 15.61
N LEU A 125 -13.21 4.76 14.46
CA LEU A 125 -13.95 4.26 13.31
C LEU A 125 -13.33 2.97 12.75
N ALA A 126 -12.01 2.93 12.63
CA ALA A 126 -11.30 1.73 12.16
C ALA A 126 -11.57 0.52 13.07
N GLY A 127 -11.52 0.72 14.40
CA GLY A 127 -11.83 -0.32 15.38
C GLY A 127 -13.30 -0.77 15.33
N GLU A 128 -14.23 0.18 15.22
CA GLU A 128 -15.66 -0.12 15.06
C GLU A 128 -15.94 -0.97 13.82
N VAL A 129 -15.33 -0.62 12.67
CA VAL A 129 -15.52 -1.36 11.42
C VAL A 129 -14.85 -2.73 11.49
N THR A 130 -13.62 -2.81 12.03
CA THR A 130 -12.89 -4.07 12.19
C THR A 130 -13.66 -5.07 13.05
N ALA A 131 -14.40 -4.60 14.07
CA ALA A 131 -15.19 -5.45 14.93
C ALA A 131 -16.43 -6.07 14.26
N VAL A 132 -16.86 -5.58 13.09
CA VAL A 132 -18.11 -6.00 12.44
C VAL A 132 -17.95 -6.62 11.06
N VAL A 133 -16.82 -6.39 10.37
CA VAL A 133 -16.56 -7.01 9.07
C VAL A 133 -15.87 -8.37 9.25
N ASP A 134 -16.29 -9.37 8.46
CA ASP A 134 -15.80 -10.75 8.61
C ASP A 134 -14.38 -10.98 8.07
N CYS A 135 -13.85 -10.04 7.26
CA CYS A 135 -12.52 -10.15 6.66
C CYS A 135 -11.47 -9.33 7.44
N PRO A 136 -10.19 -9.78 7.50
CA PRO A 136 -9.13 -9.04 8.17
C PRO A 136 -8.93 -7.60 7.64
N THR A 137 -8.75 -6.66 8.55
CA THR A 137 -8.46 -5.25 8.23
C THR A 137 -6.98 -4.92 8.43
N ILE A 138 -6.41 -4.10 7.54
CA ILE A 138 -5.00 -3.69 7.58
C ILE A 138 -4.91 -2.17 7.68
N GLY A 139 -4.38 -1.66 8.78
CA GLY A 139 -4.28 -0.23 9.04
C GLY A 139 -3.01 0.42 8.50
N ILE A 140 -3.13 1.63 7.97
CA ILE A 140 -2.02 2.57 7.80
C ILE A 140 -2.50 3.98 8.20
N GLY A 141 -2.07 4.41 9.39
CA GLY A 141 -2.62 5.63 9.99
C GLY A 141 -4.09 5.52 10.37
N ALA A 142 -4.57 4.31 10.64
CA ALA A 142 -5.93 3.99 11.07
C ALA A 142 -6.00 3.51 12.53
N GLY A 143 -4.93 3.66 13.31
CA GLY A 143 -4.88 3.19 14.70
C GLY A 143 -4.52 1.71 14.85
N PRO A 144 -4.41 1.23 16.09
CA PRO A 144 -3.96 -0.13 16.40
C PRO A 144 -5.06 -1.19 16.32
N ASP A 145 -6.33 -0.78 16.25
CA ASP A 145 -7.50 -1.68 16.36
C ASP A 145 -7.87 -2.36 15.02
N CYS A 146 -7.02 -2.25 14.00
CA CYS A 146 -7.06 -3.11 12.81
C CYS A 146 -6.33 -4.43 13.07
N ASP A 147 -6.68 -5.51 12.37
CA ASP A 147 -6.08 -6.84 12.56
C ASP A 147 -4.59 -6.92 12.16
N GLY A 148 -4.16 -6.02 11.28
CA GLY A 148 -2.77 -5.89 10.86
C GLY A 148 -2.40 -4.45 10.52
N GLN A 149 -1.14 -4.25 10.13
CA GLN A 149 -0.59 -2.92 9.83
C GLN A 149 0.27 -2.97 8.56
N VAL A 150 0.33 -1.85 7.83
CA VAL A 150 1.21 -1.69 6.67
C VAL A 150 1.91 -0.33 6.71
N LEU A 151 3.17 -0.30 6.26
CA LEU A 151 3.94 0.92 6.04
C LEU A 151 4.70 0.80 4.71
N VAL A 152 5.01 1.94 4.11
CA VAL A 152 5.92 2.00 2.96
C VAL A 152 7.35 1.72 3.44
N LEU A 153 8.02 0.74 2.83
CA LEU A 153 9.34 0.27 3.26
C LEU A 153 10.38 1.41 3.34
N HIS A 154 10.44 2.27 2.33
CA HIS A 154 11.41 3.37 2.27
C HIS A 154 11.18 4.40 3.38
N ASP A 155 9.91 4.66 3.72
CA ASP A 155 9.54 5.61 4.76
C ASP A 155 9.89 5.06 6.14
N MET A 156 9.56 3.78 6.40
CA MET A 156 9.89 3.14 7.68
C MET A 156 11.40 2.97 7.89
N LEU A 157 12.18 2.85 6.82
CA LEU A 157 13.65 2.78 6.88
C LEU A 157 14.33 4.15 6.92
N GLY A 158 13.58 5.25 6.82
CA GLY A 158 14.14 6.60 6.81
C GLY A 158 14.99 6.89 5.57
N ILE A 159 14.72 6.22 4.44
CA ILE A 159 15.37 6.53 3.16
C ILE A 159 14.80 7.85 2.62
N THR A 160 13.48 8.02 2.68
CA THR A 160 12.80 9.27 2.33
C THR A 160 12.74 10.19 3.55
N GLN A 161 13.43 11.34 3.49
CA GLN A 161 13.50 12.27 4.63
C GLN A 161 12.42 13.36 4.62
N ALA A 162 12.00 13.81 3.42
CA ALA A 162 11.06 14.92 3.26
C ALA A 162 9.60 14.55 3.60
N PHE A 163 9.27 13.26 3.57
CA PHE A 163 7.93 12.75 3.92
C PHE A 163 7.95 12.19 5.34
N SER A 164 7.14 12.77 6.22
CA SER A 164 7.04 12.34 7.63
C SER A 164 5.62 12.55 8.16
N PRO A 165 4.63 11.76 7.68
CA PRO A 165 3.28 11.86 8.19
C PRO A 165 3.22 11.39 9.65
N ARG A 166 2.26 11.92 10.42
CA ARG A 166 2.11 11.62 11.86
C ARG A 166 2.00 10.12 12.19
N PHE A 167 1.50 9.30 11.26
CA PHE A 167 1.33 7.86 11.46
C PHE A 167 2.63 7.05 11.23
N LEU A 168 3.67 7.65 10.65
CA LEU A 168 4.90 6.95 10.30
C LEU A 168 5.80 6.82 11.54
N ARG A 169 6.19 5.60 11.86
CA ARG A 169 7.35 5.32 12.71
C ARG A 169 8.55 4.98 11.83
N ARG A 170 9.66 5.69 12.00
CA ARG A 170 10.96 5.32 11.42
C ARG A 170 11.64 4.31 12.35
N TYR A 171 12.05 3.19 11.77
CA TYR A 171 12.80 2.12 12.43
C TYR A 171 14.30 2.19 12.11
N SER A 172 14.69 3.01 11.12
CA SER A 172 16.07 3.32 10.78
C SER A 172 16.17 4.74 10.20
N ASP A 173 17.39 5.23 10.07
CA ASP A 173 17.72 6.49 9.40
C ASP A 173 18.71 6.25 8.26
N MET A 174 18.31 5.40 7.31
CA MET A 174 19.19 4.96 6.24
C MET A 174 19.60 6.10 5.31
N GLY A 175 18.73 7.09 5.08
CA GLY A 175 19.05 8.23 4.23
C GLY A 175 20.24 9.03 4.76
N ASP A 176 20.25 9.31 6.07
CA ASP A 176 21.34 10.02 6.73
C ASP A 176 22.62 9.17 6.82
N GLN A 177 22.49 7.86 7.07
CA GLN A 177 23.63 6.93 7.01
C GLN A 177 24.28 6.89 5.63
N MET A 178 23.49 6.77 4.56
CA MET A 178 23.97 6.81 3.18
C MET A 178 24.65 8.14 2.86
N PHE A 179 24.04 9.26 3.28
CA PHE A 179 24.58 10.59 3.07
C PHE A 179 25.96 10.77 3.72
N ARG A 180 26.11 10.34 4.98
CA ARG A 180 27.40 10.36 5.67
C ARG A 180 28.44 9.50 4.96
N ALA A 181 28.09 8.26 4.60
CA ALA A 181 29.01 7.34 3.93
C ALA A 181 29.52 7.91 2.60
N ILE A 182 28.62 8.49 1.79
CA ILE A 182 28.98 9.11 0.51
C ILE A 182 29.86 10.35 0.73
N ARG A 183 29.56 11.19 1.73
CA ARG A 183 30.41 12.34 2.07
C ARG A 183 31.79 11.93 2.54
N GLN A 184 31.89 10.89 3.35
CA GLN A 184 33.15 10.36 3.82
C GLN A 184 34.00 9.86 2.65
N TYR A 185 33.42 9.02 1.78
CA TYR A 185 34.09 8.57 0.55
C TYR A 185 34.59 9.74 -0.31
N VAL A 186 33.78 10.77 -0.53
CA VAL A 186 34.18 11.97 -1.28
C VAL A 186 35.34 12.71 -0.60
N SER A 187 35.33 12.78 0.75
CA SER A 187 36.41 13.38 1.53
C SER A 187 37.71 12.59 1.36
N ASP A 188 37.65 11.27 1.49
CA ASP A 188 38.82 10.40 1.45
C ASP A 188 39.49 10.42 0.06
N VAL A 189 38.69 10.40 -1.01
CA VAL A 189 39.19 10.56 -2.39
C VAL A 189 39.85 11.92 -2.61
N ARG A 190 39.26 13.00 -2.08
CA ARG A 190 39.81 14.36 -2.25
C ARG A 190 41.09 14.58 -1.44
N ALA A 191 41.20 13.92 -0.30
CA ALA A 191 42.39 13.94 0.54
C ALA A 191 43.50 13.02 0.04
N LEU A 192 43.23 12.19 -0.99
CA LEU A 192 44.09 11.09 -1.42
C LEU A 192 44.36 10.07 -0.30
N ASP A 193 43.42 9.93 0.63
CA ASP A 193 43.44 8.92 1.70
C ASP A 193 42.84 7.59 1.21
N PHE A 194 42.00 7.65 0.16
CA PHE A 194 41.48 6.47 -0.54
C PHE A 194 41.80 6.52 -2.05
N PRO A 195 42.35 5.43 -2.64
CA PRO A 195 42.92 4.27 -1.94
C PRO A 195 44.27 4.60 -1.27
N ASN A 196 44.57 4.01 -0.12
CA ASN A 196 45.88 4.06 0.55
C ASN A 196 46.76 2.82 0.25
N ASP A 197 47.92 2.72 0.90
CA ASP A 197 48.90 1.64 0.71
C ASP A 197 48.35 0.23 0.97
N SER A 198 47.34 0.08 1.81
CA SER A 198 46.69 -1.21 2.08
C SER A 198 45.57 -1.56 1.09
N GLU A 199 45.24 -0.62 0.19
CA GLU A 199 44.11 -0.71 -0.75
C GLU A 199 44.59 -0.72 -2.22
N GLN A 200 45.87 -1.01 -2.46
CA GLN A 200 46.49 -1.13 -3.78
C GLN A 200 47.28 -2.44 -3.97
N TYR A 201 47.52 -2.84 -5.22
CA TYR A 201 48.28 -4.04 -5.63
C TYR A 201 49.61 -3.67 -6.26
#